data_AF-A0AAV5B5A1-F1
#
_entry.id   AF-A0AAV5B5A1-F1
#
_cell.length_a   1.000
_cell.length_b   1.000
_cell.length_c   1.000
_cell.angle_alpha   90.00
_cell.angle_beta   90.00
_cell.angle_gamma   90.00
#
_symmetry.space_group_name_H-M   'P 1'
#
loop_
_entity.id
_entity.type
_entity.pdbx_description
1 polymer ?
#
loop_
_entity_poly.entity_id
_entity_poly.type
_entity_poly.pdbx_seq_one_letter_code
_entity_poly.pdbx_strand_id
1 'polypeptide(L)'
;MILAVIKMNADSFKEYLKEVEPSKRYKGYAWQTAIGLQEVDGLKPSEYLLNTAIRNIEGEISFDEADCLLQTYYEENPSGDPSDRTEEADKVSARIAKILSEKAFSFTPNEYLAIHRRLFAGIYSHAVKCGIITLQKRSGY
;
A
#
# COMPACT_ATOMS: atom_id res chain seq x y z
N MET A 1 24.47 -11.70 11.09
CA MET A 1 23.61 -10.67 11.69
C MET A 1 23.44 -9.57 10.68
N ILE A 2 22.25 -9.56 10.06
CA ILE A 2 21.52 -8.40 9.53
C ILE A 2 22.38 -7.49 8.65
N LEU A 3 22.55 -7.93 7.40
CA LEU A 3 22.98 -7.07 6.31
C LEU A 3 21.99 -5.90 6.23
N ALA A 4 22.59 -4.72 6.39
CA ALA A 4 22.09 -3.45 5.91
C ALA A 4 20.70 -3.06 6.45
N VAL A 5 20.74 -2.37 7.59
CA VAL A 5 19.92 -1.17 7.79
C VAL A 5 20.28 -0.20 6.65
N ILE A 6 19.77 -0.48 5.45
CA ILE A 6 19.79 0.48 4.34
C ILE A 6 18.90 1.60 4.83
N LYS A 7 19.43 2.81 4.78
CA LYS A 7 18.68 4.04 5.04
C LYS A 7 17.55 4.10 4.00
N MET A 8 16.38 3.58 4.38
CA MET A 8 15.22 3.37 3.51
C MET A 8 14.61 4.73 3.15
N ASN A 9 14.79 5.15 1.90
CA ASN A 9 14.16 6.31 1.28
C ASN A 9 13.51 5.84 -0.04
N ALA A 10 12.74 6.68 -0.72
CA ALA A 10 12.08 6.39 -2.02
C ALA A 10 13.01 5.76 -3.10
N ASP A 11 14.33 5.89 -2.96
CA ASP A 11 15.34 5.20 -3.77
C ASP A 11 15.30 3.66 -3.66
N SER A 12 14.80 3.10 -2.56
CA SER A 12 14.75 1.64 -2.31
C SER A 12 13.91 0.88 -3.34
N PHE A 13 12.97 1.54 -4.03
CA PHE A 13 12.14 0.89 -5.06
C PHE A 13 12.73 0.95 -6.47
N LYS A 14 13.83 1.69 -6.68
CA LYS A 14 14.47 1.81 -8.01
C LYS A 14 15.03 0.48 -8.52
N GLU A 15 15.37 -0.44 -7.62
CA GLU A 15 15.85 -1.78 -7.98
C GLU A 15 14.73 -2.59 -8.63
N TYR A 16 13.51 -2.51 -8.10
CA TYR A 16 12.34 -3.20 -8.65
C TYR A 16 11.91 -2.67 -10.03
N LEU A 17 12.27 -1.44 -10.41
CA LEU A 17 12.04 -0.96 -11.77
C LEU A 17 12.88 -1.68 -12.83
N LYS A 18 13.99 -2.30 -12.42
CA LYS A 18 14.92 -3.05 -13.27
C LYS A 18 14.65 -4.56 -13.27
N GLU A 19 13.64 -5.01 -12.50
CA GLU A 19 13.31 -6.43 -12.40
C GLU A 19 12.84 -7.03 -13.72
N VAL A 20 13.23 -8.29 -13.93
CA VAL A 20 12.87 -9.04 -15.15
C VAL A 20 11.47 -9.64 -15.01
N GLU A 21 11.06 -9.99 -13.78
CA GLU A 21 9.72 -10.50 -13.51
C GLU A 21 8.66 -9.39 -13.64
N PRO A 22 7.74 -9.48 -14.62
CA PRO A 22 6.78 -8.40 -14.88
C PRO A 22 5.89 -8.07 -13.67
N SER A 23 5.55 -9.09 -12.88
CA SER A 23 4.73 -8.94 -11.67
C SER A 23 5.42 -8.08 -10.59
N LYS A 24 6.69 -8.39 -10.28
CA LYS A 24 7.46 -7.63 -9.28
C LYS A 24 7.73 -6.21 -9.74
N ARG A 25 8.08 -6.05 -11.02
CA ARG A 25 8.31 -4.73 -11.63
C ARG A 25 7.07 -3.84 -11.55
N TYR A 26 5.89 -4.40 -11.85
CA TYR A 26 4.63 -3.68 -11.80
C TYR A 26 4.23 -3.27 -10.38
N LYS A 27 4.35 -4.18 -9.40
CA LYS A 27 4.14 -3.85 -7.98
C LYS A 27 5.14 -2.80 -7.49
N GLY A 28 6.41 -2.89 -7.90
CA GLY A 28 7.43 -1.90 -7.57
C GLY A 28 7.07 -0.51 -8.08
N TYR A 29 6.59 -0.42 -9.33
CA TYR A 29 6.09 0.83 -9.90
C TYR A 29 4.87 1.38 -9.13
N ALA A 30 3.92 0.52 -8.78
CA ALA A 30 2.73 0.89 -8.04
C ALA A 30 3.07 1.46 -6.65
N TRP A 31 3.91 0.78 -5.86
CA TRP A 31 4.33 1.24 -4.55
C TRP A 31 5.17 2.51 -4.61
N GLN A 32 6.12 2.60 -5.54
CA GLN A 32 6.93 3.81 -5.72
C GLN A 32 6.07 5.03 -6.06
N THR A 33 5.11 4.86 -6.97
CA THR A 33 4.20 5.94 -7.37
C THR A 33 3.32 6.37 -6.20
N ALA A 34 2.74 5.41 -5.48
CA ALA A 34 1.88 5.68 -4.34
C ALA A 34 2.59 6.45 -3.21
N ILE A 35 3.82 6.03 -2.88
CA ILE A 35 4.67 6.66 -1.87
C ILE A 35 5.12 8.05 -2.34
N GLY A 36 5.60 8.17 -3.58
CA GLY A 36 6.03 9.45 -4.13
C GLY A 36 4.91 10.49 -4.16
N LEU A 37 3.65 10.07 -4.37
CA LEU A 37 2.50 10.97 -4.28
C LEU A 37 2.31 11.55 -2.87
N GLN A 38 2.65 10.82 -1.81
CA GLN A 38 2.55 11.36 -0.44
C GLN A 38 3.68 12.36 -0.15
N GLU A 39 4.87 12.12 -0.69
CA GLU A 39 6.02 13.04 -0.55
C GLU A 39 5.74 14.41 -1.20
N VAL A 40 4.96 14.44 -2.29
CA VAL A 40 4.50 15.69 -2.93
C VAL A 40 3.64 16.52 -1.98
N ASP A 41 2.83 15.87 -1.14
CA ASP A 41 2.02 16.50 -0.10
C ASP A 41 2.83 16.83 1.17
N GLY A 42 4.15 16.64 1.14
CA GLY A 42 5.05 16.85 2.28
C GLY A 42 4.90 15.79 3.37
N LEU A 43 4.17 14.71 3.10
CA LEU A 43 3.97 13.62 4.03
C LEU A 43 5.11 12.61 3.89
N LYS A 44 5.59 12.11 5.04
CA LYS A 44 6.62 11.09 5.08
C LYS A 44 5.98 9.76 5.47
N PRO A 45 5.98 8.75 4.59
CA PRO A 45 5.52 7.42 4.96
C PRO A 45 6.45 6.76 5.99
N SER A 46 5.91 5.82 6.74
CA SER A 46 6.66 5.12 7.79
C SER A 46 7.59 4.05 7.25
N GLU A 47 8.58 3.65 8.05
CA GLU A 47 9.41 2.48 7.76
C GLU A 47 8.59 1.18 7.73
N TYR A 48 7.49 1.12 8.48
CA TYR A 48 6.58 -0.03 8.48
C TYR A 48 5.89 -0.20 7.12
N LEU A 49 5.46 0.89 6.47
CA LEU A 49 4.94 0.86 5.11
C LEU A 49 5.99 0.34 4.12
N LEU A 50 7.23 0.84 4.21
CA LEU A 50 8.30 0.45 3.29
C LEU A 50 8.57 -1.06 3.35
N ASN A 51 8.66 -1.61 4.56
CA ASN A 51 8.80 -3.05 4.77
C ASN A 51 7.58 -3.83 4.24
N THR A 52 6.38 -3.32 4.47
CA THR A 52 5.14 -3.95 4.00
C THR A 52 5.08 -3.98 2.46
N ALA A 53 5.46 -2.89 1.80
CA ALA A 53 5.56 -2.80 0.35
C ALA A 53 6.55 -3.82 -0.24
N ILE A 54 7.74 -3.96 0.37
CA ILE A 54 8.74 -4.95 -0.05
C ILE A 54 8.17 -6.37 0.01
N ARG A 55 7.58 -6.76 1.15
CA ARG A 55 6.94 -8.08 1.31
C ARG A 55 5.85 -8.31 0.26
N ASN A 56 5.09 -7.27 -0.08
CA ASN A 56 4.08 -7.35 -1.14
C ASN A 56 4.70 -7.53 -2.54
N ILE A 57 5.77 -6.80 -2.85
CA ILE A 57 6.49 -6.91 -4.13
C ILE A 57 7.10 -8.30 -4.29
N GLU A 58 7.73 -8.82 -3.24
CA GLU A 58 8.31 -10.18 -3.21
C GLU A 58 7.24 -11.28 -3.28
N GLY A 59 5.97 -10.93 -3.09
CA GLY A 59 4.85 -11.87 -3.16
C GLY A 59 4.65 -12.68 -1.87
N GLU A 60 5.28 -12.28 -0.77
CA GLU A 60 5.07 -12.87 0.55
C GLU A 60 3.68 -12.55 1.10
N ILE A 61 3.14 -11.38 0.73
CA ILE A 61 1.80 -10.93 1.09
C ILE A 61 1.06 -10.36 -0.12
N SER A 62 -0.26 -10.51 -0.13
CA SER A 62 -1.17 -9.85 -1.06
C SER A 62 -1.38 -8.38 -0.69
N PHE A 63 -2.06 -7.62 -1.57
CA PHE A 63 -2.43 -6.23 -1.26
C PHE A 63 -3.48 -6.14 -0.13
N ASP A 64 -4.37 -7.13 -0.04
CA ASP A 64 -5.37 -7.20 1.03
C ASP A 64 -4.69 -7.47 2.38
N GLU A 65 -3.70 -8.37 2.41
CA GLU A 65 -2.91 -8.62 3.62
C GLU A 65 -2.06 -7.41 4.01
N ALA A 66 -1.50 -6.67 3.05
CA ALA A 66 -0.78 -5.43 3.31
C ALA A 66 -1.69 -4.36 3.94
N ASP A 67 -2.90 -4.17 3.43
CA ASP A 67 -3.88 -3.23 4.00
C ASP A 67 -4.29 -3.66 5.42
N CYS A 68 -4.59 -4.94 5.64
CA CYS A 68 -4.90 -5.48 6.97
C CYS A 68 -3.77 -5.25 7.97
N LEU A 69 -2.51 -5.54 7.59
CA LEU A 69 -1.34 -5.32 8.44
C LEU A 69 -1.20 -3.84 8.86
N LEU A 70 -1.42 -2.92 7.91
CA LEU A 70 -1.39 -1.48 8.20
C LEU A 70 -2.53 -1.04 9.13
N GLN A 71 -3.76 -1.55 8.92
CA GLN A 71 -4.86 -1.25 9.84
C GLN A 71 -4.54 -1.71 11.26
N THR A 72 -4.15 -2.97 11.44
CA THR A 72 -3.83 -3.53 12.75
C THR A 72 -2.66 -2.81 13.41
N TYR A 73 -1.60 -2.49 12.66
CA TYR A 73 -0.45 -1.77 13.19
C TYR A 73 -0.84 -0.42 13.83
N TYR A 74 -1.66 0.38 13.16
CA TYR A 74 -2.08 1.69 13.69
C TYR A 74 -3.20 1.59 14.74
N GLU A 75 -4.02 0.54 14.72
CA GLU A 75 -4.95 0.23 15.82
C GLU A 75 -4.20 -0.08 17.12
N GLU A 76 -3.09 -0.82 17.03
CA GLU A 76 -2.26 -1.19 18.18
C GLU A 76 -1.27 -0.08 18.59
N ASN A 77 -0.91 0.82 17.67
CA ASN A 77 0.07 1.88 17.86
C ASN A 77 -0.51 3.25 17.46
N PRO A 78 -1.56 3.74 18.15
CA PRO A 78 -2.15 5.03 17.84
C PRO A 78 -1.13 6.16 18.11
N SER A 79 -1.05 7.13 17.18
CA SER A 79 -0.20 8.30 17.40
C SER A 79 -0.73 9.15 18.56
N GLY A 80 0.17 9.61 19.42
CA GLY A 80 -0.15 10.56 20.48
C GLY A 80 -0.24 12.00 20.00
N ASP A 81 0.17 12.27 18.75
CA ASP A 81 0.18 13.59 18.13
C ASP A 81 -0.94 13.71 17.09
N PRO A 82 -1.97 14.55 17.31
CA PRO A 82 -3.05 14.76 16.35
C PRO A 82 -2.61 15.39 15.01
N SER A 83 -1.41 15.98 14.95
CA SER A 83 -0.83 16.54 13.74
C SER A 83 -0.02 15.53 12.93
N ASP A 84 0.23 14.34 13.48
CA ASP A 84 0.92 13.27 12.80
C ASP A 84 0.03 12.63 11.73
N ARG A 85 0.40 12.87 10.48
CA ARG A 85 -0.30 12.36 9.29
C ARG A 85 0.38 11.14 8.68
N THR A 86 1.32 10.50 9.40
CA THR A 86 2.04 9.32 8.92
C THR A 86 1.09 8.15 8.65
N GLU A 87 0.12 7.90 9.56
CA GLU A 87 -0.90 6.88 9.36
C GLU A 87 -1.72 7.10 8.08
N GLU A 88 -2.11 8.34 7.84
CA GLU A 88 -2.86 8.72 6.65
C GLU A 88 -2.02 8.45 5.40
N ALA A 89 -0.77 8.91 5.37
CA ALA A 89 0.15 8.69 4.27
C ALA A 89 0.33 7.21 3.94
N ASP A 90 0.48 6.37 4.97
CA ASP A 90 0.69 4.93 4.83
C ASP A 90 -0.55 4.22 4.27
N LYS A 91 -1.72 4.49 4.86
CA LYS A 91 -2.99 3.89 4.42
C LYS A 91 -3.37 4.34 3.01
N VAL A 92 -3.15 5.62 2.68
CA VAL A 92 -3.40 6.15 1.34
C VAL A 92 -2.44 5.53 0.33
N SER A 93 -1.16 5.38 0.67
CA SER A 93 -0.17 4.73 -0.20
C SER A 93 -0.57 3.29 -0.53
N ALA A 94 -0.95 2.49 0.47
CA ALA A 94 -1.35 1.10 0.23
C ALA A 94 -2.57 0.99 -0.69
N ARG A 95 -3.55 1.89 -0.53
CA ARG A 95 -4.73 1.95 -1.39
C ARG A 95 -4.38 2.34 -2.83
N ILE A 96 -3.55 3.36 -3.02
CA ILE A 96 -3.09 3.76 -4.35
C ILE A 96 -2.31 2.62 -5.01
N ALA A 97 -1.36 2.00 -4.30
CA ALA A 97 -0.57 0.90 -4.83
C ALA A 97 -1.44 -0.29 -5.26
N LYS A 98 -2.48 -0.62 -4.47
CA LYS A 98 -3.47 -1.63 -4.83
C LYS A 98 -4.23 -1.26 -6.10
N ILE A 99 -4.76 -0.04 -6.20
CA ILE A 99 -5.50 0.45 -7.37
C ILE A 99 -4.61 0.44 -8.62
N LEU A 100 -3.39 0.96 -8.50
CA LEU A 100 -2.39 0.96 -9.58
C LEU A 100 -2.04 -0.46 -10.03
N SER A 101 -2.26 -1.47 -9.17
CA SER A 101 -1.98 -2.88 -9.43
C SER A 101 -3.20 -3.70 -9.90
N GLU A 102 -4.40 -3.10 -9.90
CA GLU A 102 -5.60 -3.75 -10.45
C GLU A 102 -5.48 -3.82 -11.99
N LYS A 103 -5.80 -4.97 -12.60
CA LYS A 103 -5.71 -5.20 -14.07
C LYS A 103 -6.50 -4.19 -14.93
N ALA A 104 -7.40 -3.43 -14.33
CA ALA A 104 -8.20 -2.39 -14.97
C ALA A 104 -7.51 -1.01 -15.01
N PHE A 105 -6.28 -0.89 -14.47
CA PHE A 105 -5.53 0.34 -14.57
C PHE A 105 -4.86 0.44 -15.95
N SER A 106 -5.52 1.11 -16.88
CA SER A 106 -4.86 1.61 -18.08
C SER A 106 -4.88 3.14 -18.09
N PHE A 107 -3.83 3.76 -18.61
CA PHE A 107 -3.73 5.23 -18.71
C PHE A 107 -4.60 5.73 -19.86
N THR A 108 -5.90 5.46 -19.82
CA THR A 108 -6.87 6.12 -20.71
C THR A 108 -7.52 7.29 -19.96
N PRO A 109 -7.82 8.41 -20.65
CA PRO A 109 -8.50 9.55 -20.03
C PRO A 109 -9.84 9.20 -19.34
N ASN A 110 -10.53 8.17 -19.81
CA ASN A 110 -11.79 7.70 -19.23
C ASN A 110 -11.59 6.92 -17.92
N GLU A 111 -10.54 6.10 -17.83
CA GLU A 111 -10.21 5.40 -16.58
C GLU A 111 -9.71 6.36 -15.50
N TYR A 112 -8.97 7.42 -15.88
CA TYR A 112 -8.56 8.47 -14.95
C TYR A 112 -9.76 9.11 -14.22
N LEU A 113 -10.84 9.43 -14.95
CA LEU A 113 -12.08 9.93 -14.37
C LEU A 113 -12.79 8.89 -13.48
N ALA A 114 -12.74 7.61 -13.83
CA ALA A 114 -13.31 6.53 -13.03
C ALA A 114 -12.53 6.30 -11.73
N ILE A 115 -11.20 6.37 -11.78
CA ILE A 115 -10.30 6.26 -10.63
C ILE A 115 -10.48 7.46 -9.71
N HIS A 116 -10.53 8.68 -10.24
CA HIS A 116 -10.83 9.89 -9.46
C HIS A 116 -12.17 9.72 -8.72
N ARG A 117 -13.24 9.30 -9.41
CA ARG A 117 -14.53 9.05 -8.76
C ARG A 117 -14.46 7.95 -7.69
N ARG A 118 -13.67 6.91 -7.88
CA ARG A 118 -13.51 5.79 -6.93
C ARG A 118 -12.67 6.15 -5.71
N LEU A 119 -11.61 6.95 -5.88
CA LEU A 119 -10.77 7.46 -4.79
C LEU A 119 -11.57 8.36 -3.84
N PHE A 120 -12.49 9.17 -4.38
CA PHE A 120 -13.31 10.08 -3.59
C PHE A 120 -14.72 9.53 -3.28
N ALA A 121 -15.02 8.29 -3.67
CA ALA A 121 -16.27 7.63 -3.29
C ALA A 121 -16.21 7.19 -1.81
N GLY A 122 -17.19 7.62 -1.01
CA GLY A 122 -17.34 7.19 0.38
C GLY A 122 -16.47 7.92 1.41
N ILE A 123 -15.52 8.78 0.99
CA ILE A 123 -14.82 9.69 1.92
C ILE A 123 -15.82 10.66 2.59
N TYR A 124 -16.98 10.91 1.97
CA TYR A 124 -18.06 11.75 2.54
C TYR A 124 -19.23 11.00 3.18
N SER A 125 -19.17 9.69 3.41
CA SER A 125 -20.26 9.00 4.12
C SER A 125 -19.79 7.76 4.86
N HIS A 126 -19.52 7.97 6.15
CA HIS A 126 -19.59 7.04 7.28
C HIS A 126 -19.32 5.54 7.02
N ALA A 127 -18.17 5.10 7.56
CA ALA A 127 -17.94 3.82 8.26
C ALA A 127 -18.66 2.57 7.73
N VAL A 128 -17.91 1.71 7.02
CA VAL A 128 -18.26 0.29 6.89
C VAL A 128 -17.15 -0.56 7.47
N LYS A 129 -17.48 -1.22 8.58
CA LYS A 129 -16.73 -2.27 9.29
C LYS A 129 -16.15 -3.30 8.31
N CYS A 130 -14.84 -3.49 8.35
CA CYS A 130 -14.17 -4.61 7.70
C CYS A 130 -14.56 -5.91 8.43
N GLY A 131 -15.35 -6.75 7.76
CA GLY A 131 -15.82 -8.03 8.29
C GLY A 131 -14.76 -9.13 8.14
N ILE A 132 -14.11 -9.46 9.26
CA ILE A 132 -13.65 -10.78 9.72
C ILE A 132 -13.53 -11.87 8.63
N ILE A 133 -12.30 -12.21 8.22
CA ILE A 133 -12.01 -13.51 7.59
C ILE A 133 -11.43 -14.44 8.67
N THR A 134 -12.30 -15.26 9.25
CA THR A 134 -11.88 -16.39 10.09
C THR A 134 -11.37 -17.50 9.18
N LEU A 135 -10.06 -17.75 9.20
CA LEU A 135 -9.45 -18.91 8.56
C LEU A 135 -9.90 -20.19 9.29
N GLN A 136 -10.72 -21.02 8.66
CA GLN A 136 -10.82 -22.44 9.02
C GLN A 136 -10.24 -23.32 7.91
N LYS A 137 -9.22 -24.09 8.28
CA LYS A 137 -8.55 -25.11 7.46
C LYS A 137 -9.02 -26.50 7.89
N ARG A 138 -9.22 -27.39 6.90
CA ARG A 138 -9.43 -28.87 6.94
C ARG A 138 -10.84 -29.34 7.29
N SER A 139 -11.41 -30.41 6.69
CA SER A 139 -10.85 -31.59 6.01
C SER A 139 -11.73 -32.03 4.82
N GLY A 140 -11.12 -32.75 3.87
CA GLY A 140 -11.80 -33.41 2.77
C GLY A 140 -12.57 -34.67 3.19
N TYR A 141 -13.49 -35.05 2.31
CA TYR A 141 -13.98 -36.40 2.09
C TYR A 141 -13.84 -36.71 0.61
#